data_AF-A0A9D6TNQ3-F1
#
_entry.id   AF-A0A9D6TNQ3-F1
#
_cell.length_a   1.000
_cell.length_b   1.000
_cell.length_c   1.000
_cell.angle_alpha   90.00
_cell.angle_beta   90.00
_cell.angle_gamma   90.00
#
_symmetry.space_group_name_H-M   'P 1'
#
loop_
_entity.id
_entity.type
_entity.pdbx_description
1 polymer ?
#
loop_
_entity_poly.entity_id
_entity_poly.type
_entity_poly.pdbx_seq_one_letter_code
_entity_poly.pdbx_strand_id
1 'polypeptide(L)'
;MEVCTAFRKHPRWQVIGFPPDSRAFHDLRWPRLREKDFARRRAYDWRAALSMLRQGVTDFATVNVKDFEGLGFAKVWNPLKP
;
A
#
# COMPACT_ATOMS: atom_id res chain seq x y z
N MET A 1 -16.56 6.70 -6.49
CA MET A 1 -15.68 6.85 -5.29
C MET A 1 -16.48 7.14 -4.01
N GLU A 2 -17.66 7.75 -4.08
CA GLU A 2 -18.49 8.08 -2.91
C GLU A 2 -19.03 6.83 -2.18
N VAL A 3 -19.54 5.86 -2.94
CA VAL A 3 -20.05 4.57 -2.41
C VAL A 3 -18.99 3.82 -1.61
N CYS A 4 -17.75 3.68 -2.12
CA CYS A 4 -16.66 3.04 -1.39
C CYS A 4 -16.32 3.76 -0.08
N THR A 5 -16.45 5.09 -0.06
CA THR A 5 -16.20 5.90 1.15
C THR A 5 -17.29 5.66 2.18
N ALA A 6 -18.55 5.54 1.75
CA ALA A 6 -19.68 5.23 2.64
C ALA A 6 -19.53 3.84 3.30
N PHE A 7 -19.16 2.80 2.54
CA PHE A 7 -18.94 1.47 3.09
C PHE A 7 -17.82 1.42 4.14
N ARG A 8 -16.72 2.18 3.93
CA ARG A 8 -15.61 2.26 4.90
C ARG A 8 -16.00 2.89 6.23
N LYS A 9 -17.09 3.65 6.30
CA LYS A 9 -17.59 4.23 7.55
C LYS A 9 -18.34 3.22 8.42
N HIS A 10 -18.76 2.09 7.86
CA HIS A 10 -19.52 1.08 8.60
C HIS A 10 -18.68 0.49 9.75
N PRO A 11 -19.24 0.34 10.97
CA PRO A 11 -18.49 -0.11 12.16
C PRO A 11 -17.92 -1.54 12.02
N ARG A 12 -18.51 -2.36 11.15
CA ARG A 12 -18.01 -3.72 10.82
C ARG A 12 -17.15 -3.77 9.56
N TRP A 13 -16.75 -2.63 9.00
CA TRP A 13 -15.85 -2.62 7.85
C TRP A 13 -14.48 -3.16 8.25
N GLN A 14 -14.03 -4.21 7.57
CA GLN A 14 -12.72 -4.83 7.79
C GLN A 14 -12.07 -5.17 6.45
N VAL A 15 -10.74 -5.02 6.38
CA VAL A 15 -9.95 -5.51 5.26
C VAL A 15 -9.39 -6.88 5.65
N ILE A 16 -9.90 -7.94 5.05
CA ILE A 16 -9.45 -9.31 5.32
C ILE A 16 -7.97 -9.45 4.94
N GLY A 17 -7.19 -10.14 5.78
CA GLY A 17 -5.75 -10.29 5.61
C GLY A 17 -4.92 -9.16 6.24
N PHE A 18 -5.55 -8.21 6.92
CA PHE A 18 -4.90 -7.16 7.69
C PHE A 18 -5.33 -7.17 9.16
N PRO A 19 -4.50 -6.63 10.07
CA PRO A 19 -4.88 -6.48 11.47
C PRO A 19 -6.17 -5.66 11.66
N PRO A 20 -6.90 -5.81 12.78
CA PRO A 20 -8.14 -5.08 13.04
C PRO A 20 -8.01 -3.54 12.98
N ASP A 21 -6.83 -2.99 13.27
CA ASP A 21 -6.54 -1.56 13.21
C ASP A 21 -6.18 -1.04 11.79
N SER A 22 -6.19 -1.92 10.80
CA SER A 22 -5.83 -1.60 9.40
C SER A 22 -6.70 -0.53 8.76
N ARG A 23 -7.93 -0.31 9.27
CA ARG A 23 -8.78 0.80 8.84
C ARG A 23 -8.06 2.14 9.02
N ALA A 24 -7.50 2.41 10.20
CA ALA A 24 -6.79 3.65 10.49
C ALA A 24 -5.57 3.82 9.58
N PHE A 25 -4.82 2.74 9.36
CA PHE A 25 -3.70 2.70 8.43
C PHE A 25 -4.11 3.08 7.00
N HIS A 26 -5.18 2.47 6.49
CA HIS A 26 -5.67 2.77 5.15
C HIS A 26 -6.27 4.18 5.06
N ASP A 27 -6.98 4.66 6.08
CA ASP A 27 -7.56 6.01 6.10
C ASP A 27 -6.48 7.10 6.08
N LEU A 28 -5.33 6.88 6.72
CA LEU A 28 -4.18 7.80 6.66
C LEU A 28 -3.55 7.90 5.26
N ARG A 29 -3.67 6.85 4.44
CA ARG A 29 -2.98 6.73 3.15
C ARG A 29 -3.91 6.90 1.94
N TRP A 30 -5.20 6.64 2.10
CA TRP A 30 -6.21 6.76 1.03
C TRP A 30 -6.28 8.15 0.38
N PRO A 31 -6.11 9.29 1.08
CA PRO A 31 -6.14 10.60 0.46
C PRO A 31 -5.10 10.77 -0.64
N ARG A 32 -3.89 10.24 -0.44
CA ARG A 32 -2.81 10.31 -1.43
C ARG A 32 -3.07 9.47 -2.68
N LEU A 33 -3.86 8.39 -2.55
CA LEU A 33 -4.36 7.64 -3.71
C LEU A 33 -5.38 8.42 -4.56
N ARG A 34 -5.89 9.55 -4.06
CA ARG A 34 -6.87 10.40 -4.75
C ARG A 34 -6.22 11.62 -5.41
N GLU A 35 -4.92 11.85 -5.22
CA GLU A 35 -4.19 12.94 -5.87
C GLU A 35 -4.23 12.73 -7.40
N LYS A 36 -4.55 13.79 -8.15
CA LYS A 36 -4.70 13.73 -9.62
C LYS A 36 -3.46 13.20 -10.33
N ASP A 37 -2.29 13.49 -9.78
CA ASP A 37 -0.99 13.11 -10.34
C ASP A 37 -0.53 11.70 -9.90
N PHE A 38 -1.33 11.03 -9.07
CA PHE A 38 -1.02 9.69 -8.62
C PHE A 38 -1.51 8.65 -9.63
N ALA A 39 -0.61 8.24 -10.52
CA ALA A 39 -0.91 7.27 -11.58
C ALA A 39 -1.55 5.99 -11.01
N ARG A 40 -2.62 5.50 -11.67
CA ARG A 40 -3.39 4.31 -11.25
C ARG A 40 -2.52 3.08 -11.00
N ARG A 41 -1.42 2.89 -11.73
CA ARG A 41 -0.48 1.77 -11.51
C ARG A 41 0.26 1.90 -10.17
N ARG A 42 0.74 3.11 -9.84
CA ARG A 42 1.37 3.40 -8.52
C ARG A 42 0.41 3.16 -7.35
N ALA A 43 -0.91 3.19 -7.56
CA ALA A 43 -1.89 2.82 -6.53
C ALA A 43 -1.81 1.37 -6.09
N TYR A 44 -1.54 0.46 -7.02
CA TYR A 44 -1.38 -0.95 -6.68
C TYR A 44 -0.04 -1.18 -5.99
N ASP A 45 1.04 -0.65 -6.57
CA ASP A 45 2.39 -0.81 -6.01
C ASP A 45 2.51 -0.22 -4.61
N TRP A 46 1.96 0.99 -4.41
CA TRP A 46 1.99 1.62 -3.10
C TRP A 46 1.16 0.86 -2.05
N ARG A 47 0.00 0.33 -2.44
CA ARG A 47 -0.79 -0.52 -1.53
C ARG A 47 -0.06 -1.81 -1.20
N ALA A 48 0.56 -2.47 -2.18
CA ALA A 48 1.34 -3.67 -1.95
C ALA A 48 2.50 -3.39 -0.99
N ALA A 49 3.25 -2.31 -1.23
CA ALA A 49 4.36 -1.88 -0.38
C ALA A 49 3.94 -1.68 1.08
N LEU A 50 2.89 -0.88 1.28
CA LEU A 50 2.30 -0.59 2.59
C LEU A 50 1.85 -1.86 3.33
N SER A 51 1.30 -2.82 2.60
CA SER A 51 0.85 -4.10 3.17
C SER A 51 2.03 -4.95 3.63
N MET A 52 3.07 -5.05 2.80
CA MET A 52 4.29 -5.79 3.13
C MET A 52 5.00 -5.19 4.34
N LEU A 53 5.18 -3.86 4.37
CA LEU A 53 5.78 -3.15 5.49
C LEU A 53 5.00 -3.37 6.79
N ARG A 54 3.66 -3.35 6.73
CA ARG A 54 2.82 -3.61 7.92
C ARG A 54 2.98 -5.03 8.46
N GLN A 55 3.28 -5.99 7.59
CA GLN A 55 3.57 -7.37 7.96
C GLN A 55 5.03 -7.61 8.36
N GLY A 56 5.85 -6.55 8.45
CA GLY A 56 7.24 -6.63 8.90
C GLY A 56 8.25 -6.96 7.80
N VAL A 57 7.85 -6.92 6.52
CA VAL A 57 8.80 -7.06 5.42
C VAL A 57 9.68 -5.82 5.35
N THR A 58 10.98 -5.98 5.57
CA THR A 58 11.98 -4.91 5.46
C THR A 58 12.75 -4.94 4.14
N ASP A 59 12.85 -6.13 3.55
CA ASP A 59 13.68 -6.43 2.39
C ASP A 59 12.78 -6.99 1.28
N PHE A 60 12.68 -6.28 0.15
CA PHE A 60 11.75 -6.62 -0.93
C PHE A 60 12.45 -6.86 -2.28
N ALA A 61 12.37 -8.10 -2.77
CA ALA A 61 12.88 -8.47 -4.09
C ALA A 61 11.81 -8.22 -5.18
N THR A 62 12.11 -7.37 -6.17
CA THR A 62 11.20 -7.06 -7.28
C THR A 62 11.95 -6.57 -8.52
N VAL A 63 11.45 -6.90 -9.71
CA VAL A 63 11.99 -6.36 -10.97
C VAL A 63 11.67 -4.87 -11.17
N ASN A 64 10.63 -4.37 -10.50
CA ASN A 64 10.12 -3.00 -10.59
C ASN A 64 10.73 -2.09 -9.51
N VAL A 65 12.04 -2.17 -9.29
CA VAL A 65 12.73 -1.52 -8.15
C VAL A 65 12.34 -0.04 -7.99
N LYS A 66 12.34 0.72 -9.09
CA LYS A 66 12.03 2.16 -9.11
C LYS A 66 10.65 2.52 -8.58
N ASP A 67 9.69 1.61 -8.65
CA ASP A 67 8.32 1.84 -8.18
C ASP A 67 8.19 1.65 -6.66
N PHE A 68 9.15 0.95 -6.03
CA PHE A 68 9.15 0.60 -4.62
C PHE A 68 10.25 1.29 -3.80
N GLU A 69 11.24 1.89 -4.45
CA GLU A 69 12.25 2.74 -3.82
C GLU A 69 11.60 3.90 -3.06
N GLY A 70 12.12 4.20 -1.87
CA GLY A 70 11.63 5.29 -1.02
C GLY A 70 10.27 5.05 -0.36
N LEU A 71 9.67 3.86 -0.50
CA LEU A 71 8.39 3.54 0.16
C LEU A 71 8.53 3.05 1.61
N GLY A 72 9.75 2.87 2.11
CA GLY A 72 10.04 2.53 3.51
C GLY A 72 10.70 1.17 3.75
N PHE A 73 10.99 0.41 2.69
CA PHE A 73 11.83 -0.79 2.79
C PHE A 73 13.28 -0.40 3.13
N ALA A 74 13.94 -1.25 3.93
CA ALA A 74 15.38 -1.13 4.18
C ALA A 74 16.19 -1.49 2.92
N LYS A 75 15.68 -2.44 2.13
CA LYS A 75 16.30 -2.89 0.89
C LYS A 75 15.26 -3.21 -0.16
N VAL A 76 15.48 -2.73 -1.39
CA VAL A 76 14.73 -3.13 -2.59
C VAL A 76 15.74 -3.50 -3.67
N TRP A 77 15.62 -4.67 -4.29
CA TRP A 77 16.55 -5.10 -5.34
C TRP A 77 15.87 -5.93 -6.41
N ASN A 78 16.47 -5.94 -7.60
CA ASN A 78 16.06 -6.83 -8.68
C ASN A 78 16.79 -8.17 -8.51
N PRO A 79 16.08 -9.29 -8.20
CA PRO A 79 16.73 -10.58 -7.97
C PRO A 79 17.31 -11.21 -9.25
N LEU A 80 17.01 -10.64 -10.43
CA LEU A 80 17.53 -11.08 -11.72
C LEU A 80 18.81 -10.32 -12.12
N LYS A 81 19.24 -9.35 -11.32
CA LYS A 81 20.47 -8.60 -11.54
C LYS A 81 21.49 -8.95 -10.45
N PRO A 82 22.77 -9.14 -10.81
CA PRO A 82 23.84 -9.35 -9.84
C PRO A 82 23.98 -8.17 -8.87
#